data_AF-A0AAE9I2D6-F1
#
_entry.id   AF-A0AAE9I2D6-F1
#
_cell.length_a   1.000
_cell.length_b   1.000
_cell.length_c   1.000
_cell.angle_alpha   90.00
_cell.angle_beta   90.00
_cell.angle_gamma   90.00
#
_symmetry.space_group_name_H-M   'P 1'
#
loop_
_entity.id
_entity.type
_entity.pdbx_description
1 polymer ?
#
loop_
_entity_poly.entity_id
_entity_poly.type
_entity_poly.pdbx_seq_one_letter_code
_entity_poly.pdbx_strand_id
1 'polypeptide(L)'
;MDIQHSRYSVTAASILGEFKRCGITHVVTVPDMLQIALHKLLEDPACGITVIPTTTEDQAIEVASGLYAGGKRAVVLMQNQGLFASINSIRALGLDSKIPLLMLVGQFGREFSNLGDDPRKSKRRMVRILEPLLETLDIPYWRLEGPADVGGVSKAWDAAQARSGPAVAIAGHFVGWSQPSEIASA
;
A
#
# COMPACT_ATOMS: atom_id res chain seq x y z
N MET A 1 -18.95 14.13 -19.75
CA MET A 1 -17.55 13.72 -19.96
C MET A 1 -17.28 12.65 -18.92
N ASP A 2 -17.59 11.39 -19.24
CA ASP A 2 -17.36 10.26 -18.34
C ASP A 2 -15.86 10.05 -18.21
N ILE A 3 -15.28 10.54 -17.11
CA ILE A 3 -13.93 10.16 -16.75
C ILE A 3 -14.05 8.73 -16.21
N GLN A 4 -13.69 7.73 -17.03
CA GLN A 4 -13.57 6.34 -16.61
C GLN A 4 -12.41 6.19 -15.60
N HIS A 5 -12.62 6.64 -14.36
CA HIS A 5 -11.64 6.58 -13.26
C HIS A 5 -11.22 5.14 -12.94
N SER A 6 -12.01 4.14 -13.34
CA SER A 6 -11.71 2.72 -13.16
C SER A 6 -10.47 2.23 -13.91
N ARG A 7 -10.06 2.91 -14.99
CA ARG A 7 -8.85 2.49 -15.73
C ARG A 7 -7.57 2.76 -14.96
N TYR A 8 -7.63 3.70 -14.00
CA TYR A 8 -6.48 4.13 -13.22
C TYR A 8 -6.46 3.60 -11.78
N SER A 9 -7.38 2.69 -11.47
CA SER A 9 -7.51 2.15 -10.12
C SER A 9 -7.40 0.62 -10.11
N VAL A 10 -6.70 0.13 -9.10
CA VAL A 10 -6.81 -1.25 -8.64
C VAL A 10 -8.00 -1.37 -7.69
N THR A 11 -8.71 -2.49 -7.71
CA THR A 11 -9.86 -2.69 -6.81
C THR A 11 -9.41 -3.21 -5.44
N ALA A 12 -10.19 -2.91 -4.40
CA ALA A 12 -9.98 -3.45 -3.05
C ALA A 12 -9.98 -4.99 -3.03
N ALA A 13 -10.89 -5.62 -3.77
CA ALA A 13 -10.98 -7.07 -3.86
C ALA A 13 -9.73 -7.69 -4.50
N SER A 14 -9.19 -7.07 -5.56
CA SER A 14 -7.96 -7.54 -6.20
C SER A 14 -6.75 -7.42 -5.25
N ILE A 15 -6.63 -6.31 -4.51
CA ILE A 15 -5.56 -6.14 -3.51
C ILE A 15 -5.68 -7.19 -2.40
N LEU A 16 -6.89 -7.43 -1.88
CA LEU A 16 -7.12 -8.48 -0.89
C LEU A 16 -6.72 -9.86 -1.44
N GLY A 17 -7.04 -10.14 -2.70
CA GLY A 17 -6.61 -11.38 -3.37
C GLY A 17 -5.10 -11.56 -3.33
N GLU A 18 -4.35 -10.49 -3.63
CA GLU A 18 -2.88 -10.50 -3.54
C GLU A 18 -2.40 -10.66 -2.09
N PHE A 19 -3.06 -10.03 -1.11
CA PHE A 19 -2.73 -10.23 0.31
C PHE A 19 -2.88 -11.70 0.72
N LYS A 20 -3.99 -12.34 0.33
CA LYS A 20 -4.23 -13.76 0.57
C LYS A 20 -3.18 -14.63 -0.14
N ARG A 21 -2.82 -14.31 -1.38
CA ARG A 21 -1.78 -15.01 -2.15
C ARG A 21 -0.41 -14.95 -1.47
N CYS A 22 -0.05 -13.82 -0.89
CA CYS A 22 1.19 -13.65 -0.11
C CYS A 22 1.13 -14.32 1.27
N GLY A 23 -0.03 -14.81 1.70
CA GLY A 23 -0.26 -15.34 3.05
C GLY A 23 -0.21 -14.25 4.13
N ILE A 24 -0.56 -13.01 3.78
CA ILE A 24 -0.66 -11.91 4.74
C ILE A 24 -1.80 -12.21 5.71
N THR A 25 -1.51 -12.06 6.99
CA THR A 25 -2.42 -12.37 8.10
C THR A 25 -2.87 -11.11 8.84
N HIS A 26 -2.07 -10.05 8.77
CA HIS A 26 -2.30 -8.82 9.50
C HIS A 26 -2.19 -7.61 8.58
N VAL A 27 -3.09 -6.66 8.77
CA VAL A 27 -3.00 -5.31 8.24
C VAL A 27 -2.79 -4.37 9.41
N VAL A 28 -1.69 -3.63 9.41
CA VAL A 28 -1.45 -2.56 10.39
C VAL A 28 -1.68 -1.24 9.68
N THR A 29 -2.42 -0.30 10.29
CA THR A 29 -2.83 0.87 9.53
C THR A 29 -3.11 2.12 10.35
N VAL A 30 -2.84 3.26 9.71
CA VAL A 30 -3.47 4.54 10.01
C VAL A 30 -4.52 4.78 8.91
N PRO A 31 -5.82 4.85 9.24
CA PRO A 31 -6.89 4.94 8.24
C PRO A 31 -6.73 6.13 7.29
N ASP A 32 -6.99 5.91 6.00
CA ASP A 32 -6.81 6.93 4.99
C ASP A 32 -7.92 6.99 3.93
N MET A 33 -8.04 8.14 3.25
CA MET A 33 -9.13 8.39 2.29
C MET A 33 -8.94 7.75 0.90
N LEU A 34 -7.71 7.47 0.47
CA LEU A 34 -7.43 6.85 -0.83
C LEU A 34 -7.77 5.37 -0.83
N GLN A 35 -7.69 4.72 0.34
CA GLN A 35 -7.83 3.29 0.49
C GLN A 35 -9.14 2.90 1.21
N ILE A 36 -10.13 3.80 1.31
CA ILE A 36 -11.41 3.57 2.00
C ILE A 36 -12.09 2.27 1.57
N ALA A 37 -12.10 1.96 0.27
CA ALA A 37 -12.71 0.73 -0.24
C ALA A 37 -12.04 -0.53 0.34
N LEU A 38 -10.71 -0.50 0.48
CA LEU A 38 -9.95 -1.59 1.09
C LEU A 38 -10.17 -1.65 2.59
N HIS A 39 -10.19 -0.51 3.29
CA HIS A 39 -10.54 -0.46 4.71
C HIS A 39 -11.92 -1.07 4.98
N LYS A 40 -12.94 -0.71 4.18
CA LYS A 40 -14.29 -1.26 4.32
C LYS A 40 -14.34 -2.75 4.11
N LEU A 41 -13.60 -3.27 3.13
CA LEU A 41 -13.54 -4.70 2.91
C LEU A 41 -12.84 -5.44 4.07
N LEU A 42 -11.83 -4.81 4.68
CA LEU A 42 -11.09 -5.37 5.81
C LEU A 42 -11.85 -5.29 7.15
N GLU A 43 -12.93 -4.50 7.24
CA GLU A 43 -13.83 -4.49 8.40
C GLU A 43 -14.62 -5.80 8.53
N ASP A 44 -14.81 -6.56 7.44
CA ASP A 44 -15.50 -7.85 7.44
C ASP A 44 -14.59 -8.96 8.00
N PRO A 45 -14.92 -9.58 9.16
CA PRO A 45 -14.14 -10.68 9.71
C PRO A 45 -14.02 -11.88 8.77
N ALA A 46 -14.97 -12.07 7.83
CA ALA A 46 -14.92 -13.14 6.85
C ALA A 46 -13.77 -12.97 5.83
N CYS A 47 -13.16 -11.79 5.74
CA CYS A 47 -11.99 -11.59 4.88
C CYS A 47 -10.76 -12.39 5.34
N GLY A 48 -10.69 -12.76 6.63
CA GLY A 48 -9.63 -13.60 7.21
C GLY A 48 -8.32 -12.88 7.54
N ILE A 49 -8.31 -11.53 7.54
CA ILE A 49 -7.16 -10.70 7.90
C ILE A 49 -7.46 -9.96 9.19
N THR A 50 -6.53 -9.97 10.15
CA THR A 50 -6.63 -9.18 11.37
C THR A 50 -6.16 -7.75 11.12
N VAL A 51 -7.05 -6.77 11.36
CA VAL A 51 -6.73 -5.35 11.20
C VAL A 51 -6.33 -4.76 12.55
N ILE A 52 -5.20 -4.09 12.60
CA ILE A 52 -4.67 -3.40 13.78
C ILE A 52 -4.54 -1.91 13.45
N PRO A 53 -5.47 -1.06 13.94
CA PRO A 53 -5.33 0.37 13.81
C PRO A 53 -4.22 0.89 14.75
N THR A 54 -3.52 1.91 14.31
CA THR A 54 -2.45 2.60 15.05
C THR A 54 -2.66 4.11 15.04
N THR A 55 -2.09 4.81 16.01
CA THR A 55 -2.29 6.26 16.17
C THR A 55 -1.36 7.08 15.26
N THR A 56 -0.20 6.52 14.92
CA THR A 56 0.80 7.14 14.03
C THR A 56 1.39 6.11 13.08
N GLU A 57 1.95 6.56 11.97
CA GLU A 57 2.60 5.66 11.01
C GLU A 57 3.91 5.06 11.55
N ASP A 58 4.60 5.76 12.46
CA ASP A 58 5.73 5.17 13.21
C ASP A 58 5.28 3.91 13.99
N GLN A 59 4.18 4.02 14.75
CA GLN A 59 3.61 2.89 15.46
C GLN A 59 3.19 1.77 14.50
N ALA A 60 2.69 2.12 13.31
CA ALA A 60 2.32 1.13 12.31
C ALA A 60 3.53 0.28 11.86
N ILE A 61 4.68 0.92 11.63
CA ILE A 61 5.94 0.26 11.29
C ILE A 61 6.46 -0.60 12.45
N GLU A 62 6.43 -0.06 13.67
CA GLU A 62 6.87 -0.76 14.89
C GLU A 62 6.04 -2.01 15.17
N VAL A 63 4.70 -1.90 15.08
CA VAL A 63 3.77 -3.02 15.26
C VAL A 63 3.97 -4.08 14.18
N ALA A 64 4.11 -3.69 12.92
CA ALA A 64 4.38 -4.63 11.83
C ALA A 64 5.71 -5.37 12.03
N SER A 65 6.72 -4.68 12.55
CA SER A 65 8.02 -5.26 12.88
C SER A 65 7.93 -6.27 14.03
N GLY A 66 7.16 -5.96 15.07
CA GLY A 66 6.87 -6.90 16.16
C GLY A 66 6.09 -8.14 15.69
N LEU A 67 5.11 -7.95 14.81
CA LEU A 67 4.36 -9.05 14.18
C LEU A 67 5.28 -9.98 13.39
N TYR A 68 6.20 -9.41 12.60
CA TYR A 68 7.23 -10.18 11.89
C TYR A 68 8.09 -11.01 12.86
N ALA A 69 8.58 -10.40 13.95
CA ALA A 69 9.35 -11.11 14.97
C ALA A 69 8.54 -12.26 15.62
N GLY A 70 7.21 -12.10 15.74
CA GLY A 70 6.27 -13.14 16.17
C GLY A 70 5.90 -14.18 15.10
N GLY A 71 6.58 -14.19 13.96
CA GLY A 71 6.35 -15.13 12.85
C GLY A 71 5.08 -14.84 12.04
N LYS A 72 4.50 -13.65 12.18
CA LYS A 72 3.33 -13.22 11.40
C LYS A 72 3.76 -12.51 10.11
N ARG A 73 2.84 -12.46 9.15
CA ARG A 73 3.01 -11.75 7.89
C ARG A 73 2.07 -10.55 7.88
N ALA A 74 2.65 -9.35 7.88
CA ALA A 74 1.92 -8.11 7.98
C ALA A 74 2.18 -7.20 6.77
N VAL A 75 1.19 -6.38 6.44
CA VAL A 75 1.33 -5.23 5.55
C VAL A 75 0.94 -3.96 6.28
N VAL A 76 1.66 -2.88 6.00
CA VAL A 76 1.33 -1.56 6.53
C VAL A 76 0.57 -0.77 5.47
N LEU A 77 -0.63 -0.29 5.81
CA LEU A 77 -1.44 0.59 4.98
C LEU A 77 -1.31 2.02 5.49
N MET A 78 -0.86 2.93 4.63
CA MET A 78 -0.70 4.36 4.93
C MET A 78 -0.73 5.20 3.65
N GLN A 79 -0.77 6.53 3.78
CA GLN A 79 -0.52 7.43 2.65
C GLN A 79 0.95 7.88 2.59
N ASN A 80 1.35 8.48 1.47
CA ASN A 80 2.67 9.06 1.29
C ASN A 80 3.06 10.08 2.38
N GLN A 81 2.10 10.83 2.95
CA GLN A 81 2.37 11.72 4.09
C GLN A 81 2.85 10.95 5.32
N GLY A 82 2.19 9.84 5.62
CA GLY A 82 2.56 8.92 6.69
C GLY A 82 3.89 8.24 6.48
N LEU A 83 4.21 7.89 5.22
CA LEU A 83 5.55 7.40 4.86
C LEU A 83 6.61 8.47 5.13
N PHE A 84 6.35 9.73 4.80
CA PHE A 84 7.29 10.82 5.08
C PHE A 84 7.50 11.03 6.58
N ALA A 85 6.44 10.90 7.38
CA ALA A 85 6.53 11.01 8.84
C ALA A 85 7.33 9.85 9.45
N SER A 86 7.17 8.63 8.93
CA SER A 86 7.72 7.40 9.51
C SER A 86 9.08 6.96 8.97
N ILE A 87 9.78 7.82 8.22
CA ILE A 87 11.10 7.50 7.62
C ILE A 87 12.08 6.99 8.66
N ASN A 88 12.11 7.58 9.86
CA ASN A 88 13.04 7.16 10.90
C ASN A 88 12.79 5.71 11.34
N SER A 89 11.52 5.33 11.54
CA SER A 89 11.12 3.97 11.89
C SER A 89 11.37 2.98 10.75
N ILE A 90 11.07 3.36 9.51
CA ILE A 90 11.36 2.55 8.31
C ILE A 90 12.87 2.29 8.19
N ARG A 91 13.69 3.32 8.40
CA ARG A 91 15.15 3.22 8.36
C ARG A 91 15.66 2.31 9.48
N ALA A 92 15.22 2.51 10.72
CA ALA A 92 15.70 1.74 11.86
C ALA A 92 15.27 0.26 11.79
N LEU A 93 14.01 -0.02 11.48
CA LEU A 93 13.46 -1.37 11.54
C LEU A 93 13.55 -2.10 10.20
N GLY A 94 13.21 -1.43 9.10
CA GLY A 94 13.29 -2.03 7.77
C GLY A 94 14.73 -2.15 7.27
N LEU A 95 15.45 -1.02 7.18
CA LEU A 95 16.76 -0.98 6.51
C LEU A 95 17.90 -1.50 7.38
N ASP A 96 18.00 -1.01 8.61
CA ASP A 96 19.08 -1.35 9.54
C ASP A 96 18.87 -2.73 10.16
N SER A 97 17.67 -3.00 10.67
CA SER A 97 17.35 -4.27 11.33
C SER A 97 16.95 -5.38 10.35
N LYS A 98 16.94 -5.08 9.04
CA LYS A 98 16.66 -6.04 7.96
C LYS A 98 15.31 -6.75 8.08
N ILE A 99 14.31 -6.05 8.59
CA ILE A 99 12.94 -6.58 8.69
C ILE A 99 12.26 -6.42 7.33
N PRO A 100 11.70 -7.50 6.75
CA PRO A 100 10.97 -7.42 5.51
C PRO A 100 9.60 -6.77 5.74
N LEU A 101 9.47 -5.52 5.34
CA LEU A 101 8.26 -4.73 5.51
C LEU A 101 7.60 -4.49 4.15
N LEU A 102 6.37 -4.98 3.98
CA LEU A 102 5.53 -4.56 2.86
C LEU A 102 4.70 -3.34 3.28
N MET A 103 4.79 -2.27 2.50
CA MET A 103 4.01 -1.05 2.68
C MET A 103 3.13 -0.82 1.45
N LEU A 104 1.80 -0.72 1.65
CA LEU A 104 0.86 -0.25 0.63
C LEU A 104 0.59 1.23 0.87
N VAL A 105 1.11 2.07 -0.03
CA VAL A 105 1.15 3.53 0.13
C VAL A 105 0.21 4.21 -0.85
N GLY A 106 -0.83 4.86 -0.35
CA GLY A 106 -1.70 5.73 -1.15
C GLY A 106 -0.99 7.03 -1.53
N GLN A 107 -0.93 7.35 -2.83
CA GLN A 107 -0.30 8.57 -3.32
C GLN A 107 -1.23 9.79 -3.22
N PHE A 108 -1.40 10.30 -2.01
CA PHE A 108 -2.30 11.42 -1.75
C PHE A 108 -1.85 12.71 -2.46
N GLY A 109 -2.86 13.41 -2.98
CA GLY A 109 -2.69 14.70 -3.63
C GLY A 109 -2.30 14.64 -5.11
N ARG A 110 -2.16 13.46 -5.72
CA ARG A 110 -1.89 13.37 -7.17
C ARG A 110 -3.03 13.97 -7.99
N GLU A 111 -2.67 14.84 -8.92
CA GLU A 111 -3.64 15.51 -9.77
C GLU A 111 -4.26 14.54 -10.78
N PHE A 112 -5.56 14.63 -11.02
CA PHE A 112 -6.24 13.83 -12.05
C PHE A 112 -5.60 13.98 -13.44
N SER A 113 -5.11 15.17 -13.76
CA SER A 113 -4.41 15.45 -15.02
C SER A 113 -3.03 14.79 -15.14
N ASN A 114 -2.50 14.19 -14.06
CA ASN A 114 -1.23 13.48 -14.05
C ASN A 114 -1.42 11.94 -13.99
N LEU A 115 -2.67 11.46 -13.97
CA LEU A 115 -2.93 10.02 -14.05
C LEU A 115 -2.53 9.49 -15.44
N GLY A 116 -1.76 8.41 -15.45
CA GLY A 116 -1.15 7.85 -16.67
C GLY A 116 0.16 8.53 -17.11
N ASP A 117 0.57 9.61 -16.44
CA ASP A 117 1.87 10.25 -16.60
C ASP A 117 2.81 9.90 -15.43
N ASP A 118 4.10 10.22 -15.58
CA ASP A 118 5.08 10.08 -14.51
C ASP A 118 4.72 10.99 -13.30
N PRO A 119 4.50 10.45 -12.08
CA PRO A 119 4.26 11.22 -10.86
C PRO A 119 5.34 12.24 -10.53
N ARG A 120 6.59 12.04 -11.02
CA ARG A 120 7.69 13.01 -10.86
C ARG A 120 7.39 14.36 -11.54
N LYS A 121 6.47 14.38 -12.52
CA LYS A 121 6.03 15.61 -13.21
C LYS A 121 4.88 16.33 -12.49
N SER A 122 4.38 15.80 -11.37
CA SER A 122 3.33 16.45 -10.58
C SER A 122 3.76 17.85 -10.13
N LYS A 123 2.80 18.79 -10.17
CA LYS A 123 3.02 20.16 -9.66
C LYS A 123 3.09 20.13 -8.12
N ARG A 124 2.49 19.12 -7.47
CA ARG A 124 2.52 18.95 -6.02
C ARG A 124 3.80 18.26 -5.56
N ARG A 125 4.54 18.94 -4.67
CA ARG A 125 5.80 18.43 -4.12
C ARG A 125 5.63 17.07 -3.45
N MET A 126 4.59 16.89 -2.64
CA MET A 126 4.34 15.63 -1.92
C MET A 126 4.17 14.39 -2.82
N VAL A 127 3.78 14.59 -4.08
CA VAL A 127 3.60 13.51 -5.05
C VAL A 127 4.94 13.23 -5.73
N ARG A 128 5.57 14.26 -6.31
CA ARG A 128 6.79 14.09 -7.11
C ARG A 128 8.03 13.65 -6.34
N ILE A 129 8.08 13.87 -5.02
CA ILE A 129 9.25 13.49 -4.20
C ILE A 129 9.18 12.05 -3.67
N LEU A 130 8.03 11.38 -3.72
CA LEU A 130 7.86 10.07 -3.10
C LEU A 130 8.86 9.05 -3.67
N GLU A 131 8.91 8.93 -5.00
CA GLU A 131 9.80 7.98 -5.65
C GLU A 131 11.28 8.34 -5.51
N PRO A 132 11.72 9.60 -5.74
CA PRO A 132 13.10 10.00 -5.45
C PRO A 132 13.54 9.73 -4.01
N LEU A 133 12.64 9.85 -3.03
CA LEU A 133 12.94 9.51 -1.65
C LEU A 133 13.15 8.00 -1.49
N LEU A 134 12.27 7.17 -2.04
CA LEU A 134 12.39 5.71 -1.99
C LEU A 134 13.69 5.24 -2.66
N GLU A 135 14.06 5.84 -3.80
CA GLU A 135 15.34 5.59 -4.48
C GLU A 135 16.53 5.97 -3.61
N THR A 136 16.48 7.14 -2.95
CA THR A 136 17.53 7.61 -2.04
C THR A 136 17.74 6.65 -0.87
N LEU A 137 16.67 6.01 -0.40
CA LEU A 137 16.69 5.05 0.70
C LEU A 137 16.96 3.60 0.25
N ASP A 138 17.17 3.36 -1.06
CA ASP A 138 17.28 2.02 -1.67
C ASP A 138 16.08 1.09 -1.31
N ILE A 139 14.88 1.66 -1.33
CA ILE A 139 13.62 0.96 -1.11
C ILE A 139 12.95 0.70 -2.47
N PRO A 140 12.86 -0.58 -2.92
CA PRO A 140 12.20 -0.89 -4.18
C PRO A 140 10.70 -0.62 -4.10
N TYR A 141 10.11 -0.22 -5.21
CA TYR A 141 8.69 0.10 -5.27
C TYR A 141 8.05 -0.26 -6.62
N TRP A 142 6.73 -0.46 -6.57
CA TRP A 142 5.88 -0.77 -7.73
C TRP A 142 4.68 0.15 -7.72
N ARG A 143 4.38 0.77 -8.86
CA ARG A 143 3.18 1.60 -9.01
C ARG A 143 1.98 0.73 -9.35
N LEU A 144 0.86 0.99 -8.70
CA LEU A 144 -0.45 0.43 -8.99
C LEU A 144 -1.26 1.53 -9.70
N GLU A 145 -1.12 1.61 -11.02
CA GLU A 145 -1.71 2.68 -11.86
C GLU A 145 -2.98 2.24 -12.57
N GLY A 146 -3.35 0.96 -12.48
CA GLY A 146 -4.57 0.40 -13.07
C GLY A 146 -4.74 -1.09 -12.75
N PRO A 147 -5.83 -1.73 -13.22
CA PRO A 147 -6.18 -3.11 -12.85
C PRO A 147 -5.08 -4.15 -13.15
N ALA A 148 -4.31 -3.95 -14.22
CA ALA A 148 -3.22 -4.84 -14.62
C ALA A 148 -2.02 -4.81 -13.66
N ASP A 149 -1.91 -3.77 -12.83
CA ASP A 149 -0.75 -3.55 -11.97
C ASP A 149 -0.90 -4.22 -10.59
N VAL A 150 -2.04 -4.83 -10.27
CA VAL A 150 -2.31 -5.43 -8.95
C VAL A 150 -1.21 -6.41 -8.51
N GLY A 151 -0.61 -7.14 -9.48
CA GLY A 151 0.53 -8.03 -9.24
C GLY A 151 1.77 -7.35 -8.65
N GLY A 152 1.84 -6.02 -8.69
CA GLY A 152 2.84 -5.21 -8.01
C GLY A 152 2.84 -5.40 -6.48
N VAL A 153 1.69 -5.75 -5.89
CA VAL A 153 1.60 -6.05 -4.45
C VAL A 153 2.43 -7.28 -4.09
N SER A 154 2.25 -8.40 -4.78
CA SER A 154 3.08 -9.58 -4.51
C SER A 154 4.52 -9.41 -4.96
N LYS A 155 4.80 -8.67 -6.03
CA LYS A 155 6.19 -8.37 -6.42
C LYS A 155 6.91 -7.58 -5.32
N ALA A 156 6.24 -6.59 -4.71
CA ALA A 156 6.75 -5.88 -3.55
C ALA A 156 6.97 -6.80 -2.36
N TRP A 157 6.00 -7.68 -2.07
CA TRP A 157 6.15 -8.68 -1.00
C TRP A 157 7.37 -9.58 -1.22
N ASP A 158 7.49 -10.19 -2.39
CA ASP A 158 8.59 -11.09 -2.72
C ASP A 158 9.95 -10.38 -2.64
N ALA A 159 10.01 -9.12 -3.08
CA ALA A 159 11.22 -8.31 -2.98
C ALA A 159 11.59 -7.96 -1.53
N ALA A 160 10.60 -7.61 -0.68
CA ALA A 160 10.84 -7.35 0.73
C ALA A 160 11.46 -8.58 1.41
N GLN A 161 10.87 -9.76 1.14
CA GLN A 161 11.34 -11.04 1.67
C GLN A 161 12.74 -11.39 1.15
N ALA A 162 12.99 -11.27 -0.16
CA ALA A 162 14.27 -11.64 -0.76
C ALA A 162 15.43 -10.72 -0.35
N ARG A 163 15.15 -9.44 -0.09
CA ARG A 163 16.14 -8.43 0.31
C ARG A 163 16.31 -8.32 1.82
N SER A 164 15.45 -8.96 2.61
CA SER A 164 15.32 -8.72 4.05
C SER A 164 15.23 -7.21 4.33
N GLY A 165 14.24 -6.56 3.75
CA GLY A 165 14.11 -5.11 3.85
C GLY A 165 12.74 -4.59 3.37
N PRO A 166 12.52 -3.28 3.46
CA PRO A 166 11.25 -2.68 3.09
C PRO A 166 11.02 -2.72 1.58
N ALA A 167 9.77 -2.81 1.16
CA ALA A 167 9.31 -2.62 -0.21
C ALA A 167 7.94 -1.92 -0.23
N VAL A 168 7.68 -1.14 -1.28
CA VAL A 168 6.47 -0.33 -1.40
C VAL A 168 5.64 -0.71 -2.62
N ALA A 169 4.34 -0.95 -2.42
CA ALA A 169 3.35 -0.88 -3.48
C ALA A 169 2.65 0.49 -3.40
N ILE A 170 2.70 1.30 -4.45
CA ILE A 170 2.16 2.65 -4.47
C ILE A 170 0.80 2.63 -5.17
N ALA A 171 -0.29 2.86 -4.46
CA ALA A 171 -1.59 3.11 -5.07
C ALA A 171 -1.61 4.53 -5.65
N GLY A 172 -1.45 4.64 -6.98
CA GLY A 172 -1.32 5.91 -7.69
C GLY A 172 -2.62 6.72 -7.75
N HIS A 173 -3.76 6.09 -7.48
CA HIS A 173 -5.09 6.68 -7.44
C HIS A 173 -5.95 6.03 -6.34
N PHE A 174 -7.21 6.48 -6.19
CA PHE A 174 -8.17 5.87 -5.28
C PHE A 174 -8.27 4.37 -5.55
N VAL A 175 -8.21 3.56 -4.49
CA VAL A 175 -8.52 2.14 -4.58
C VAL A 175 -10.00 2.01 -4.91
N GLY A 176 -10.29 1.33 -6.02
CA GLY A 176 -11.65 1.16 -6.51
C GLY A 176 -12.48 0.26 -5.60
N TRP A 177 -13.75 0.62 -5.44
CA TRP A 177 -14.78 -0.32 -5.02
C TRP A 177 -14.93 -1.41 -6.09
N SER A 178 -15.32 -2.62 -5.71
CA SER A 178 -15.59 -3.70 -6.67
C SER A 178 -16.53 -3.22 -7.77
N GLN A 179 -16.27 -3.57 -9.04
CA GLN A 179 -17.24 -3.38 -10.11
C GLN A 179 -18.48 -4.28 -9.87
N PRO A 180 -19.70 -3.82 -10.21
CA PRO A 180 -20.95 -4.50 -9.90
C PRO A 180 -21.26 -5.66 -10.86
N SER A 181 -20.56 -6.79 -10.73
CA SER A 181 -20.96 -8.04 -11.40
C SER A 181 -21.04 -9.27 -10.49
N GLU A 182 -20.84 -9.13 -9.18
CA GLU A 182 -20.94 -10.25 -8.21
C GLU A 182 -22.09 -10.11 -7.21
N ILE A 183 -22.99 -9.13 -7.37
CA ILE A 183 -24.19 -8.98 -6.54
C ILE A 183 -25.48 -9.40 -7.31
N ALA A 184 -25.36 -9.82 -8.58
CA ALA A 184 -26.51 -10.24 -9.39
C ALA A 184 -26.72 -11.76 -9.46
N SER A 185 -26.17 -12.53 -8.51
CA SER A 185 -26.42 -13.97 -8.38
C SER A 185 -26.59 -14.42 -6.93
N ALA A 186 -27.40 -13.67 -6.19
CA ALA A 186 -28.02 -14.10 -4.93
C ALA A 186 -29.53 -14.12 -5.09
#